data_AF-T1GXP6-F1
#
_entry.id   AF-T1GXP6-F1
#
_cell.length_a   1.000
_cell.length_b   1.000
_cell.length_c   1.000
_cell.angle_alpha   90.00
_cell.angle_beta   90.00
_cell.angle_gamma   90.00
#
_symmetry.space_group_name_H-M   'P 1'
#
loop_
_entity.id
_entity.type
_entity.pdbx_description
1 polymer ?
#
loop_
_entity_poly.entity_id
_entity_poly.type
_entity_poly.pdbx_seq_one_letter_code
_entity_poly.pdbx_strand_id
1 'polypeptide(L)'
;TSSSKSEEPKPKKGRTTKKIKESEEVAPIKDVASNENIEDDFQEPSPKKSKTKSPKAEKMNSTVTNYSDIDFSLTKEFNLKISSWNVAGLRSWLNKDGLKYLEHEKPDILCLQEIKCEKEKLPDEARIPGYHPYWLCNKGGYAGVAIYSKIMPINVEYGIGDKEQDENGRIITAEYEKFFLVCVYVPNSGRGLVTLDKRLRWNTLFKDFISNLNSKKPVIIAGDMNIWS
;
A
#
# COMPACT_ATOMS: atom_id res chain seq x y z
N THR A 1 19.23 -6.38 51.52
CA THR A 1 20.67 -6.44 51.85
C THR A 1 21.34 -7.34 50.83
N SER A 2 21.92 -6.72 49.78
CA SER A 2 23.37 -6.71 49.46
C SER A 2 23.95 -8.08 49.06
N SER A 3 24.26 -8.27 47.77
CA SER A 3 25.63 -8.19 47.18
C SER A 3 26.32 -9.56 47.17
N SER A 4 26.49 -10.25 46.04
CA SER A 4 27.36 -10.02 44.86
C SER A 4 28.84 -10.39 45.09
N LYS A 5 29.36 -11.26 44.21
CA LYS A 5 30.73 -11.41 43.64
C LYS A 5 31.18 -12.88 43.66
N SER A 6 31.98 -13.42 42.74
CA SER A 6 32.45 -13.10 41.38
C SER A 6 33.54 -14.14 41.11
N GLU A 7 33.67 -14.71 39.91
CA GLU A 7 34.97 -15.26 39.47
C GLU A 7 35.04 -15.42 37.94
N GLU A 8 36.07 -14.80 37.37
CA GLU A 8 36.66 -15.04 36.05
C GLU A 8 38.11 -15.46 36.28
N PRO A 9 38.73 -16.28 35.40
CA PRO A 9 39.88 -15.74 34.66
C PRO A 9 40.11 -16.28 33.22
N LYS A 10 40.26 -15.34 32.27
CA LYS A 10 41.33 -15.08 31.25
C LYS A 10 42.15 -16.20 30.49
N PRO A 11 42.77 -15.86 29.33
CA PRO A 11 42.92 -16.70 28.12
C PRO A 11 44.36 -17.26 27.86
N LYS A 12 44.51 -18.11 26.81
CA LYS A 12 45.83 -18.52 26.25
C LYS A 12 45.89 -18.45 24.71
N LYS A 13 47.04 -17.95 24.22
CA LYS A 13 47.49 -17.75 22.82
C LYS A 13 48.04 -19.05 22.19
N GLY A 14 48.00 -19.15 20.85
CA GLY A 14 48.80 -20.09 20.05
C GLY A 14 48.84 -19.74 18.55
N ARG A 15 50.04 -19.42 18.06
CA ARG A 15 50.47 -19.10 16.68
C ARG A 15 50.52 -20.41 15.84
N THR A 16 50.39 -20.45 14.51
CA THR A 16 51.52 -20.53 13.54
C THR A 16 51.02 -20.56 12.07
N THR A 17 51.83 -19.92 11.24
CA THR A 17 51.87 -19.66 9.78
C THR A 17 51.98 -20.86 8.81
N LYS A 18 51.52 -20.68 7.55
CA LYS A 18 52.31 -20.95 6.32
C LYS A 18 51.75 -20.15 5.12
N LYS A 19 52.67 -19.77 4.22
CA LYS A 19 52.62 -18.71 3.20
C LYS A 19 53.20 -19.30 1.87
N ILE A 20 52.98 -18.59 0.75
CA ILE A 20 53.80 -18.54 -0.51
C ILE A 20 53.42 -19.60 -1.59
N LYS A 21 53.38 -19.41 -2.94
CA LYS A 21 53.84 -18.46 -4.03
C LYS A 21 52.86 -18.65 -5.23
N GLU A 22 52.38 -17.68 -6.04
CA GLU A 22 53.01 -16.68 -6.94
C GLU A 22 53.53 -17.27 -8.28
N SER A 23 53.04 -16.75 -9.41
CA SER A 23 53.83 -16.39 -10.61
C SER A 23 52.99 -15.63 -11.65
N GLU A 24 53.56 -14.53 -12.11
CA GLU A 24 53.18 -13.61 -13.19
C GLU A 24 53.53 -14.17 -14.58
N GLU A 25 52.96 -13.61 -15.66
CA GLU A 25 53.79 -13.13 -16.78
C GLU A 25 53.02 -12.16 -17.72
N VAL A 26 53.76 -11.20 -18.28
CA VAL A 26 53.33 -9.98 -19.00
C VAL A 26 53.88 -9.99 -20.45
N ALA A 27 53.03 -9.61 -21.41
CA ALA A 27 53.21 -8.99 -22.75
C ALA A 27 54.41 -9.33 -23.67
N PRO A 28 54.26 -9.13 -25.00
CA PRO A 28 54.77 -7.86 -25.56
C PRO A 28 53.96 -7.24 -26.71
N ILE A 29 54.19 -5.94 -26.90
CA ILE A 29 53.79 -5.10 -28.05
C ILE A 29 54.91 -5.14 -29.11
N LYS A 30 54.56 -5.12 -30.40
CA LYS A 30 55.43 -4.70 -31.51
C LYS A 30 54.66 -3.87 -32.54
N ASP A 31 55.17 -2.67 -32.82
CA ASP A 31 54.82 -1.82 -33.97
C ASP A 31 55.44 -2.36 -35.26
N VAL A 32 54.71 -2.33 -36.39
CA VAL A 32 55.23 -2.05 -37.74
C VAL A 32 54.09 -1.43 -38.58
N ALA A 33 54.38 -0.28 -39.21
CA ALA A 33 53.53 0.39 -40.18
C ALA A 33 53.70 -0.19 -41.59
N SER A 34 52.60 -0.28 -42.37
CA SER A 34 52.62 -0.17 -43.83
C SER A 34 51.21 0.16 -44.36
N ASN A 35 51.12 1.26 -45.10
CA ASN A 35 49.97 1.68 -45.91
C ASN A 35 49.59 0.60 -46.93
N GLU A 36 48.29 0.44 -47.22
CA GLU A 36 47.75 0.44 -48.59
C GLU A 36 46.21 0.57 -48.56
N ASN A 37 45.70 1.45 -49.43
CA ASN A 37 44.31 1.86 -49.58
C ASN A 37 43.43 0.76 -50.17
N ILE A 38 42.27 0.45 -49.58
CA ILE A 38 41.09 -0.06 -50.30
C ILE A 38 39.80 0.49 -49.63
N GLU A 39 39.24 1.50 -50.29
CA GLU A 39 37.83 1.84 -50.56
C GLU A 39 36.72 1.75 -49.48
N ASP A 40 35.97 2.85 -49.43
CA ASP A 40 34.77 3.18 -48.65
C ASP A 40 33.62 2.15 -48.73
N ASP A 41 33.04 1.82 -47.58
CA ASP A 41 31.60 1.51 -47.48
C ASP A 41 31.04 2.12 -46.18
N PHE A 42 30.68 3.40 -46.25
CA PHE A 42 29.95 4.11 -45.20
C PHE A 42 28.49 3.65 -45.20
N GLN A 43 28.16 2.71 -44.33
CA GLN A 43 26.77 2.35 -44.04
C GLN A 43 26.20 3.30 -42.97
N GLU A 44 25.43 4.30 -43.41
CA GLU A 44 24.68 5.19 -42.52
C GLU A 44 23.71 4.41 -41.62
N PRO A 45 23.65 4.68 -40.29
CA PRO A 45 22.61 4.12 -39.45
C PRO A 45 21.29 4.85 -39.71
N SER A 46 20.33 4.13 -40.27
CA SER A 46 18.94 4.56 -40.52
C SER A 46 18.29 5.23 -39.29
N PRO A 47 17.57 6.35 -39.46
CA PRO A 47 16.97 7.09 -38.36
C PRO A 47 15.84 6.28 -37.70
N LYS A 48 15.98 5.98 -36.40
CA LYS A 48 14.90 5.43 -35.58
C LYS A 48 13.75 6.43 -35.51
N LYS A 49 12.68 6.15 -36.28
CA LYS A 49 11.39 6.87 -36.23
C LYS A 49 10.93 7.02 -34.79
N SER A 50 10.82 8.28 -34.36
CA SER A 50 10.10 8.69 -33.15
C SER A 50 8.66 8.18 -33.23
N LYS A 51 8.30 7.25 -32.35
CA LYS A 51 6.89 6.85 -32.18
C LYS A 51 6.14 8.02 -31.55
N THR A 52 5.43 8.77 -32.39
CA THR A 52 4.36 9.68 -31.99
C THR A 52 3.43 8.93 -31.05
N LYS A 53 3.29 9.39 -29.79
CA LYS A 53 2.29 8.86 -28.87
C LYS A 53 0.92 9.19 -29.44
N SER A 54 0.26 8.19 -30.00
CA SER A 54 -1.18 8.22 -30.25
C SER A 54 -1.90 8.49 -28.92
N PRO A 55 -3.00 9.26 -28.92
CA PRO A 55 -3.78 9.48 -27.71
C PRO A 55 -4.22 8.12 -27.18
N LYS A 56 -3.93 7.84 -25.91
CA LYS A 56 -4.44 6.64 -25.24
C LYS A 56 -5.95 6.71 -25.33
N ALA A 57 -6.56 5.80 -26.10
CA ALA A 57 -7.99 5.57 -26.04
C ALA A 57 -8.39 5.41 -24.57
N GLU A 58 -9.31 6.26 -24.12
CA GLU A 58 -9.95 6.11 -22.83
C GLU A 58 -10.49 4.68 -22.76
N LYS A 59 -9.92 3.87 -21.86
CA LYS A 59 -10.45 2.54 -21.60
C LYS A 59 -11.76 2.71 -20.85
N MET A 60 -12.83 2.99 -21.58
CA MET A 60 -14.18 2.81 -21.09
C MET A 60 -14.34 1.35 -20.69
N ASN A 61 -14.89 1.11 -19.50
CA ASN A 61 -15.17 -0.23 -18.99
C ASN A 61 -16.17 -0.95 -19.94
N SER A 62 -16.12 -2.28 -19.98
CA SER A 62 -17.16 -3.09 -20.65
C SER A 62 -18.53 -2.98 -19.96
N THR A 63 -18.56 -2.45 -18.74
CA THR A 63 -19.77 -2.13 -17.98
C THR A 63 -19.70 -0.67 -17.54
N VAL A 64 -20.43 0.20 -18.24
CA VAL A 64 -20.71 1.55 -17.75
C VAL A 64 -21.64 1.40 -16.55
N THR A 65 -21.22 1.88 -15.38
CA THR A 65 -22.12 1.93 -14.21
C THR A 65 -23.13 3.05 -14.45
N ASN A 66 -24.35 2.68 -14.80
CA ASN A 66 -25.44 3.65 -14.86
C ASN A 66 -25.99 3.87 -13.45
N TYR A 67 -25.51 4.92 -12.79
CA TYR A 67 -25.98 5.29 -11.45
C TYR A 67 -27.47 5.64 -11.43
N SER A 68 -28.07 6.02 -12.56
CA SER A 68 -29.51 6.31 -12.64
C SER A 68 -30.39 5.06 -12.52
N ASP A 69 -29.85 3.88 -12.78
CA ASP A 69 -30.59 2.61 -12.68
C ASP A 69 -30.50 1.98 -11.27
N ILE A 70 -29.71 2.60 -10.37
CA ILE A 70 -29.52 2.13 -9.00
C ILE A 70 -30.46 2.89 -8.08
N ASP A 71 -31.27 2.15 -7.32
CA ASP A 71 -32.09 2.73 -6.26
C ASP A 71 -31.21 3.10 -5.06
N PHE A 72 -30.96 4.40 -4.90
CA PHE A 72 -30.28 4.97 -3.74
C PHE A 72 -31.23 5.41 -2.63
N SER A 73 -32.54 5.19 -2.82
CA SER A 73 -33.54 5.57 -1.83
C SER A 73 -33.44 4.68 -0.60
N LEU A 74 -33.52 5.31 0.57
CA LEU A 74 -33.60 4.61 1.84
C LEU A 74 -35.05 4.73 2.33
N THR A 75 -35.70 3.59 2.53
CA THR A 75 -37.12 3.51 2.92
C THR A 75 -37.37 3.90 4.37
N LYS A 76 -36.32 4.10 5.17
CA LYS A 76 -36.37 4.52 6.57
C LYS A 76 -35.55 5.79 6.77
N GLU A 77 -36.00 6.64 7.69
CA GLU A 77 -35.21 7.76 8.16
C GLU A 77 -33.91 7.25 8.81
N PHE A 78 -32.80 7.88 8.46
CA PHE A 78 -31.47 7.59 8.98
C PHE A 78 -30.83 8.91 9.41
N ASN A 79 -29.97 8.84 10.42
CA ASN A 79 -29.23 9.98 10.95
C ASN A 79 -27.75 9.98 10.55
N LEU A 80 -27.28 8.90 9.93
CA LEU A 80 -25.91 8.73 9.48
C LEU A 80 -25.86 7.69 8.36
N LYS A 81 -25.16 8.02 7.27
CA LYS A 81 -24.91 7.11 6.15
C LYS A 81 -23.42 6.83 6.01
N ILE A 82 -23.04 5.55 6.09
CA ILE A 82 -21.66 5.09 5.96
C ILE A 82 -21.57 4.17 4.74
N SER A 83 -20.70 4.49 3.80
CA SER A 83 -20.41 3.65 2.63
C SER A 83 -19.01 3.07 2.76
N SER A 84 -18.85 1.79 2.46
CA SER A 84 -17.53 1.13 2.43
C SER A 84 -17.31 0.50 1.05
N TRP A 85 -16.15 0.76 0.45
CA TRP A 85 -15.83 0.27 -0.88
C TRP A 85 -14.35 -0.10 -1.02
N ASN A 86 -14.09 -1.37 -1.31
CA ASN A 86 -12.78 -1.78 -1.85
C ASN A 86 -12.68 -1.33 -3.31
N VAL A 87 -11.82 -0.35 -3.57
CA VAL A 87 -11.70 0.32 -4.87
C VAL A 87 -10.64 -0.30 -5.79
N ALA A 88 -9.87 -1.27 -5.29
CA ALA A 88 -8.77 -1.93 -6.01
C ALA A 88 -7.78 -0.97 -6.72
N GLY A 89 -7.68 0.27 -6.24
CA GLY A 89 -6.79 1.33 -6.72
C GLY A 89 -7.51 2.67 -6.88
N LEU A 90 -7.07 3.68 -6.13
CA LEU A 90 -7.68 5.01 -6.08
C LEU A 90 -7.76 5.68 -7.45
N ARG A 91 -6.68 5.61 -8.23
CA ARG A 91 -6.64 6.18 -9.60
C ARG A 91 -7.61 5.47 -10.54
N SER A 92 -7.72 4.15 -10.41
CA SER A 92 -8.67 3.38 -11.20
C SER A 92 -10.10 3.78 -10.85
N TRP A 93 -10.40 3.96 -9.57
CA TRP A 93 -11.71 4.43 -9.12
C TRP A 93 -12.05 5.84 -9.60
N LEU A 94 -11.10 6.79 -9.52
CA LEU A 94 -11.29 8.14 -10.06
C LEU A 94 -11.54 8.12 -11.58
N ASN A 95 -10.76 7.35 -12.34
CA ASN A 95 -10.92 7.22 -13.79
C ASN A 95 -12.23 6.54 -14.20
N LYS A 96 -12.89 5.83 -13.28
CA LYS A 96 -14.15 5.12 -13.50
C LYS A 96 -15.35 5.88 -12.93
N ASP A 97 -15.27 7.21 -12.90
CA ASP A 97 -16.34 8.07 -12.39
C ASP A 97 -16.74 7.79 -10.93
N GLY A 98 -15.81 7.29 -10.11
CA GLY A 98 -16.06 7.01 -8.70
C GLY A 98 -16.56 8.21 -7.90
N LEU A 99 -16.23 9.44 -8.33
CA LEU A 99 -16.76 10.66 -7.72
C LEU A 99 -18.26 10.84 -7.96
N LYS A 100 -18.79 10.40 -9.12
CA LYS A 100 -20.24 10.48 -9.40
C LYS A 100 -21.05 9.64 -8.40
N TYR A 101 -20.50 8.51 -7.94
CA TYR A 101 -21.12 7.73 -6.86
C TYR A 101 -21.39 8.59 -5.61
N LEU A 102 -20.49 9.51 -5.25
CA LEU A 102 -20.66 10.37 -4.08
C LEU A 102 -21.74 11.44 -4.28
N GLU A 103 -21.95 11.88 -5.51
CA GLU A 103 -23.02 12.83 -5.85
C GLU A 103 -24.42 12.21 -5.69
N HIS A 104 -24.55 10.92 -6.03
CA HIS A 104 -25.80 10.19 -5.89
C HIS A 104 -26.02 9.69 -4.45
N GLU A 105 -25.03 8.98 -3.91
CA GLU A 105 -25.15 8.30 -2.62
C GLU A 105 -25.12 9.27 -1.43
N LYS A 106 -24.33 10.36 -1.56
CA LYS A 106 -24.10 11.40 -0.54
C LYS A 106 -23.81 10.86 0.86
N PRO A 107 -22.90 9.88 1.06
CA PRO A 107 -22.62 9.33 2.38
C PRO A 107 -22.08 10.41 3.32
N ASP A 108 -22.31 10.26 4.62
CA ASP A 108 -21.65 11.13 5.62
C ASP A 108 -20.20 10.70 5.83
N ILE A 109 -19.95 9.40 5.74
CA ILE A 109 -18.62 8.82 5.84
C ILE A 109 -18.41 7.77 4.75
N LEU A 110 -17.29 7.86 4.04
CA LEU A 110 -16.86 6.91 3.01
C LEU A 110 -15.55 6.26 3.43
N CYS A 111 -15.56 4.93 3.54
CA CYS A 111 -14.39 4.10 3.81
C CYS A 111 -13.91 3.45 2.50
N LEU A 112 -12.69 3.75 2.07
CA LEU A 112 -12.08 3.12 0.90
C LEU A 112 -10.98 2.14 1.32
N GLN A 113 -10.97 0.95 0.70
CA GLN A 113 -9.92 -0.06 0.85
C GLN A 113 -9.18 -0.29 -0.47
N GLU A 114 -7.94 -0.78 -0.38
CA GLU A 114 -7.04 -0.96 -1.52
C GLU A 114 -6.83 0.30 -2.36
N ILE A 115 -6.57 1.46 -1.73
CA ILE A 115 -6.29 2.69 -2.50
C ILE A 115 -5.01 2.58 -3.36
N LYS A 116 -4.10 1.64 -3.04
CA LYS A 116 -2.88 1.31 -3.79
C LYS A 116 -2.10 2.55 -4.26
N CYS A 117 -1.93 3.49 -3.34
CA CYS A 117 -1.33 4.78 -3.63
C CYS A 117 -0.30 5.11 -2.55
N GLU A 118 0.78 5.76 -2.95
CA GLU A 118 1.75 6.35 -2.03
C GLU A 118 1.32 7.78 -1.71
N LYS A 119 1.64 8.26 -0.50
CA LYS A 119 1.21 9.58 -0.02
C LYS A 119 1.63 10.72 -0.96
N GLU A 120 2.82 10.62 -1.56
CA GLU A 120 3.38 11.60 -2.51
C GLU A 120 2.73 11.55 -3.90
N LYS A 121 2.05 10.45 -4.21
CA LYS A 121 1.46 10.15 -5.53
C LYS A 121 -0.07 10.25 -5.52
N LEU A 122 -0.65 10.78 -4.43
CA LEU A 122 -2.08 11.01 -4.30
C LEU A 122 -2.52 12.06 -5.34
N PRO A 123 -3.51 11.72 -6.20
CA PRO A 123 -4.06 12.68 -7.14
C PRO A 123 -4.82 13.78 -6.39
N ASP A 124 -4.76 15.01 -6.89
CA ASP A 124 -5.46 16.14 -6.26
C ASP A 124 -6.98 15.96 -6.30
N GLU A 125 -7.50 15.27 -7.31
CA GLU A 125 -8.91 14.91 -7.44
C GLU A 125 -9.40 13.96 -6.33
N ALA A 126 -8.49 13.29 -5.61
CA ALA A 126 -8.86 12.53 -4.42
C ALA A 126 -9.27 13.43 -3.25
N ARG A 127 -8.97 14.73 -3.27
CA ARG A 127 -9.46 15.69 -2.28
C ARG A 127 -10.89 16.10 -2.62
N ILE A 128 -11.86 15.34 -2.12
CA ILE A 128 -13.28 15.58 -2.36
C ILE A 128 -13.73 16.81 -1.56
N PRO A 129 -14.27 17.87 -2.20
CA PRO A 129 -14.79 19.03 -1.50
C PRO A 129 -15.88 18.66 -0.49
N GLY A 130 -15.84 19.26 0.69
CA GLY A 130 -16.82 19.01 1.76
C GLY A 130 -16.57 17.74 2.59
N TYR A 131 -15.54 16.96 2.27
CA TYR A 131 -15.08 15.85 3.10
C TYR A 131 -13.69 16.12 3.66
N HIS A 132 -13.48 15.69 4.89
CA HIS A 132 -12.18 15.61 5.54
C HIS A 132 -11.55 14.25 5.23
N PRO A 133 -10.43 14.23 4.50
CA PRO A 133 -9.79 12.99 4.12
C PRO A 133 -8.72 12.55 5.11
N TYR A 134 -8.73 11.27 5.44
CA TYR A 134 -7.74 10.60 6.27
C TYR A 134 -7.19 9.41 5.49
N TRP A 135 -5.93 9.46 5.07
CA TRP A 135 -5.31 8.40 4.28
C TRP A 135 -4.20 7.69 5.05
N LEU A 136 -4.17 6.37 4.92
CA LEU A 136 -3.08 5.54 5.35
C LEU A 136 -2.55 4.79 4.12
N CYS A 137 -1.39 5.24 3.65
CA CYS A 137 -0.73 4.71 2.46
C CYS A 137 0.45 3.82 2.87
N ASN A 138 0.51 2.59 2.36
CA ASN A 138 1.68 1.73 2.55
C ASN A 138 2.82 2.15 1.60
N LYS A 139 4.07 1.98 2.05
CA LYS A 139 5.27 2.12 1.24
C LYS A 139 5.23 1.10 0.08
N GLY A 140 5.40 1.56 -1.16
CA GLY A 140 5.32 0.72 -2.36
C GLY A 140 3.91 0.54 -2.92
N GLY A 141 2.88 1.16 -2.33
CA GLY A 141 1.55 1.30 -2.95
C GLY A 141 0.77 0.00 -3.14
N TYR A 142 1.09 -1.08 -2.40
CA TYR A 142 0.37 -2.36 -2.51
C TYR A 142 -0.95 -2.38 -1.73
N ALA A 143 -0.98 -1.68 -0.59
CA ALA A 143 -2.12 -1.59 0.30
C ALA A 143 -2.39 -0.12 0.66
N GLY A 144 -3.52 0.11 1.31
CA GLY A 144 -3.87 1.39 1.87
C GLY A 144 -5.37 1.48 2.10
N VAL A 145 -5.73 2.32 3.06
CA VAL A 145 -7.11 2.63 3.40
C VAL A 145 -7.30 4.13 3.50
N ALA A 146 -8.53 4.59 3.28
CA ALA A 146 -8.89 5.98 3.43
C ALA A 146 -10.26 6.12 4.07
N ILE A 147 -10.44 7.16 4.88
CA ILE A 147 -11.73 7.61 5.39
C ILE A 147 -11.96 9.03 4.88
N TYR A 148 -13.07 9.26 4.21
CA TYR A 148 -13.57 10.59 3.90
C TYR A 148 -14.78 10.84 4.78
N SER A 149 -14.73 11.85 5.63
CA SER A 149 -15.84 12.18 6.54
C SER A 149 -16.28 13.62 6.38
N LYS A 150 -17.59 13.87 6.26
CA LYS A 150 -18.13 15.24 6.34
C LYS A 150 -18.00 15.83 7.74
N ILE A 151 -18.04 14.97 8.76
CA ILE A 151 -17.93 15.35 10.17
C ILE A 151 -16.49 15.13 10.62
N MET A 152 -15.88 16.14 11.23
CA MET A 152 -14.51 15.99 11.73
C MET A 152 -14.48 15.01 12.93
N PRO A 153 -13.76 13.88 12.85
CA PRO A 153 -13.53 13.01 14.00
C PRO A 153 -12.75 13.75 15.10
N ILE A 154 -13.02 13.36 16.35
CA ILE A 154 -12.34 13.86 17.54
C ILE A 154 -10.87 13.46 17.52
N ASN A 155 -10.61 12.21 17.15
CA ASN A 155 -9.28 11.64 17.07
C ASN A 155 -9.22 10.65 15.90
N VAL A 156 -8.05 10.53 15.28
CA VAL A 156 -7.79 9.55 14.23
C VAL A 156 -6.50 8.82 14.55
N GLU A 157 -6.62 7.51 14.71
CA GLU A 157 -5.51 6.60 14.98
C GLU A 157 -5.21 5.75 13.74
N TYR A 158 -3.93 5.52 13.50
CA TYR A 158 -3.43 4.75 12.37
C TYR A 158 -2.79 3.48 12.89
N GLY A 159 -3.26 2.33 12.41
CA GLY A 159 -2.78 1.03 12.85
C GLY A 159 -3.55 0.42 14.02
N ILE A 160 -2.98 -0.65 14.56
CA ILE A 160 -3.50 -1.50 15.64
C ILE A 160 -2.60 -1.50 16.88
N GLY A 161 -1.44 -0.82 16.81
CA GLY A 161 -0.47 -0.77 17.91
C GLY A 161 0.57 -1.90 17.88
N ASP A 162 0.66 -2.64 16.76
CA ASP A 162 1.71 -3.63 16.51
C ASP A 162 2.53 -3.17 15.30
N LYS A 163 3.84 -2.91 15.51
CA LYS A 163 4.72 -2.34 14.48
C LYS A 163 4.74 -3.14 13.19
N GLU A 164 4.69 -4.48 13.27
CA GLU A 164 4.75 -5.34 12.10
C GLU A 164 3.46 -5.25 11.27
N GLN A 165 2.31 -5.10 11.92
CA GLN A 165 1.03 -4.96 11.24
C GLN A 165 0.80 -3.53 10.73
N ASP A 166 1.26 -2.52 11.47
CA ASP A 166 1.05 -1.11 11.18
C ASP A 166 1.79 -0.64 9.92
N GLU A 167 2.95 -1.25 9.64
CA GLU A 167 3.69 -1.01 8.39
C GLU A 167 2.87 -1.33 7.13
N ASN A 168 1.86 -2.20 7.25
CA ASN A 168 1.07 -2.63 6.09
C ASN A 168 -0.01 -1.62 5.68
N GLY A 169 -0.29 -0.60 6.50
CA GLY A 169 -1.25 0.47 6.18
C GLY A 169 -2.68 -0.02 6.01
N ARG A 170 -3.16 -0.88 6.92
CA ARG A 170 -4.42 -1.62 6.75
C ARG A 170 -5.59 -1.14 7.60
N ILE A 171 -5.36 -0.30 8.60
CA ILE A 171 -6.39 0.10 9.58
C ILE A 171 -6.31 1.60 9.85
N ILE A 172 -7.46 2.28 9.76
CA ILE A 172 -7.67 3.61 10.31
C ILE A 172 -8.83 3.52 11.30
N THR A 173 -8.65 4.08 12.48
CA THR A 173 -9.70 4.24 13.48
C THR A 173 -10.02 5.71 13.64
N ALA A 174 -11.26 6.10 13.35
CA ALA A 174 -11.76 7.45 13.57
C ALA A 174 -12.72 7.46 14.77
N GLU A 175 -12.40 8.27 15.77
CA GLU A 175 -13.22 8.46 16.96
C GLU A 175 -14.24 9.58 16.76
N TYR A 176 -15.50 9.29 17.02
CA TYR A 176 -16.58 10.27 17.08
C TYR A 176 -17.15 10.36 18.51
N GLU A 177 -18.05 11.31 18.74
CA GLU A 177 -18.65 11.52 20.07
C GLU A 177 -19.34 10.25 20.58
N LYS A 178 -20.09 9.57 19.71
CA LYS A 178 -20.96 8.44 20.07
C LYS A 178 -20.39 7.06 19.72
N PHE A 179 -19.42 6.97 18.82
CA PHE A 179 -18.92 5.68 18.31
C PHE A 179 -17.49 5.78 17.76
N PHE A 180 -16.85 4.64 17.58
CA PHE A 180 -15.62 4.50 16.79
C PHE A 180 -15.96 3.93 15.41
N LEU A 181 -15.36 4.49 14.35
CA LEU A 181 -15.37 3.91 13.02
C LEU A 181 -14.01 3.32 12.71
N VAL A 182 -13.97 2.02 12.41
CA VAL A 182 -12.74 1.32 12.02
C VAL A 182 -12.85 0.96 10.54
N CYS A 183 -12.02 1.61 9.71
CA CYS A 183 -11.84 1.24 8.31
C CYS A 183 -10.71 0.23 8.19
N VAL A 184 -11.01 -0.99 7.74
CA VAL A 184 -10.04 -2.10 7.73
C VAL A 184 -9.91 -2.81 6.38
N TYR A 185 -8.68 -3.18 6.03
CA TYR A 185 -8.36 -4.05 4.90
C TYR A 185 -7.59 -5.30 5.35
N VAL A 186 -8.32 -6.40 5.56
CA VAL A 186 -7.79 -7.63 6.15
C VAL A 186 -6.84 -8.35 5.18
N PRO A 187 -5.67 -8.82 5.65
CA PRO A 187 -4.75 -9.60 4.82
C PRO A 187 -5.39 -10.91 4.33
N ASN A 188 -5.15 -11.24 3.06
CA ASN A 188 -5.57 -12.53 2.49
C ASN A 188 -4.70 -13.67 3.05
N SER A 189 -5.26 -14.88 3.19
CA SER A 189 -4.52 -16.12 3.48
C SER A 189 -3.68 -16.64 2.30
N GLY A 190 -3.82 -16.01 1.13
CA GLY A 190 -3.13 -16.41 -0.09
C GLY A 190 -3.64 -17.75 -0.66
N ARG A 191 -3.22 -18.08 -1.89
CA ARG A 191 -3.53 -19.41 -2.44
C ARG A 191 -2.77 -20.47 -1.66
N GLY A 192 -3.46 -21.54 -1.27
CA GLY A 192 -2.85 -22.65 -0.53
C GLY A 192 -2.54 -22.36 0.94
N LEU A 193 -3.18 -21.35 1.55
CA LEU A 193 -3.08 -21.04 2.99
C LEU A 193 -1.67 -20.67 3.48
N VAL A 194 -0.79 -20.25 2.58
CA VAL A 194 0.63 -19.95 2.87
C VAL A 194 0.79 -18.85 3.93
N THR A 195 -0.20 -17.94 4.08
CA THR A 195 -0.18 -16.87 5.07
C THR A 195 -1.22 -17.05 6.18
N LEU A 196 -1.74 -18.26 6.38
CA LEU A 196 -2.79 -18.53 7.37
C LEU A 196 -2.34 -18.21 8.80
N ASP A 197 -1.12 -18.57 9.19
CA ASP A 197 -0.61 -18.29 10.54
C ASP A 197 -0.48 -16.79 10.81
N LYS A 198 -0.02 -16.03 9.81
CA LYS A 198 0.03 -14.56 9.88
C LYS A 198 -1.37 -13.97 10.01
N ARG A 199 -2.35 -14.51 9.28
CA ARG A 199 -3.75 -14.10 9.38
C ARG A 199 -4.36 -14.43 10.72
N LEU A 200 -4.10 -15.61 11.29
CA LEU A 200 -4.57 -16.01 12.61
C LEU A 200 -4.06 -15.06 13.68
N ARG A 201 -2.75 -14.74 13.66
CA ARG A 201 -2.17 -13.73 14.56
C ARG A 201 -2.83 -12.37 14.38
N TRP A 202 -3.02 -11.92 13.14
CA TRP A 202 -3.69 -10.66 12.84
C TRP A 202 -5.14 -10.66 13.38
N ASN A 203 -5.89 -11.74 13.20
CA ASN A 203 -7.26 -11.87 13.69
C ASN A 203 -7.34 -11.77 15.21
N THR A 204 -6.41 -12.41 15.93
CA THR A 204 -6.34 -12.31 17.40
C THR A 204 -6.07 -10.87 17.83
N LEU A 205 -5.05 -10.22 17.25
CA LEU A 205 -4.75 -8.81 17.55
C LEU A 205 -5.94 -7.90 17.24
N PHE A 206 -6.59 -8.09 16.08
CA PHE A 206 -7.76 -7.32 15.67
C PHE A 206 -8.94 -7.50 16.62
N LYS A 207 -9.21 -8.73 17.05
CA LYS A 207 -10.26 -9.02 18.02
C LYS A 207 -10.00 -8.31 19.36
N ASP A 208 -8.77 -8.37 19.86
CA ASP A 208 -8.40 -7.74 21.13
C ASP A 208 -8.49 -6.21 21.03
N PHE A 209 -8.01 -5.64 19.92
CA PHE A 209 -8.13 -4.22 19.62
C PHE A 209 -9.58 -3.73 19.58
N ILE A 210 -10.45 -4.41 18.84
CA ILE A 210 -11.87 -4.06 18.76
C ILE A 210 -12.55 -4.21 20.12
N SER A 211 -12.22 -5.26 20.88
CA SER A 211 -12.77 -5.47 22.23
C SER A 211 -12.40 -4.32 23.17
N ASN A 212 -11.16 -3.84 23.08
CA ASN A 212 -10.67 -2.69 23.86
C ASN A 212 -11.33 -1.37 23.45
N LEU A 213 -11.68 -1.19 22.17
CA LEU A 213 -12.43 -0.02 21.72
C LEU A 213 -13.90 -0.10 22.16
N ASN A 214 -14.51 -1.28 22.02
CA ASN A 214 -15.91 -1.52 22.32
C ASN A 214 -16.24 -1.41 23.82
N SER A 215 -15.24 -1.57 24.70
CA SER A 215 -15.40 -1.30 26.13
C SER A 215 -15.52 0.19 26.45
N LYS A 216 -15.08 1.08 25.54
CA LYS A 216 -15.14 2.54 25.70
C LYS A 216 -16.37 3.13 25.02
N LYS A 217 -16.58 2.82 23.74
CA LYS A 217 -17.72 3.28 22.93
C LYS A 217 -18.09 2.21 21.88
N PRO A 218 -19.34 2.19 21.39
CA PRO A 218 -19.74 1.31 20.29
C PRO A 218 -18.79 1.42 19.08
N VAL A 219 -18.47 0.29 18.46
CA VAL A 219 -17.55 0.22 17.32
C VAL A 219 -18.31 -0.19 16.06
N ILE A 220 -18.14 0.58 14.99
CA ILE A 220 -18.57 0.25 13.64
C ILE A 220 -17.33 -0.17 12.85
N ILE A 221 -17.34 -1.40 12.33
CA ILE A 221 -16.27 -1.90 11.46
C ILE A 221 -16.77 -1.82 10.02
N ALA A 222 -16.04 -1.10 9.19
CA ALA A 222 -16.27 -0.96 7.76
C ALA A 222 -15.02 -1.43 7.02
N GLY A 223 -15.15 -2.34 6.06
CA GLY A 223 -13.96 -2.84 5.39
C GLY A 223 -14.15 -4.09 4.59
N ASP A 224 -13.03 -4.57 4.09
CA ASP A 224 -12.92 -5.86 3.41
C ASP A 224 -12.27 -6.86 4.35
N MET A 225 -13.06 -7.83 4.80
CA MET A 225 -12.66 -8.88 5.75
C MET A 225 -11.91 -10.03 5.07
N ASN A 226 -11.92 -10.12 3.74
CA ASN A 226 -11.19 -11.12 2.96
C ASN A 226 -11.48 -12.57 3.40
N ILE A 227 -12.69 -12.82 3.93
CA ILE A 227 -13.19 -14.15 4.30
C ILE A 227 -14.20 -14.55 3.22
N TRP A 228 -13.98 -15.69 2.58
CA TRP A 228 -15.03 -16.41 1.89
C TRP A 228 -15.34 -17.62 2.78
N SER A 229 -16.57 -17.67 3.30
CA SER A 229 -17.10 -18.82 4.04
C SER A 229 -17.52 -19.92 3.08
#